data_AF-A0A6P0H5P4-F1
#
_entry.id   AF-A0A6P0H5P4-F1
#
_cell.length_a   1.000
_cell.length_b   1.000
_cell.length_c   1.000
_cell.angle_alpha   90.00
_cell.angle_beta   90.00
_cell.angle_gamma   90.00
#
_symmetry.space_group_name_H-M   'P 1'
#
loop_
_entity.id
_entity.type
_entity.pdbx_description
1 polymer ?
#
loop_
_entity_poly.entity_id
_entity_poly.type
_entity_poly.pdbx_seq_one_letter_code
_entity_poly.pdbx_strand_id
1 'polypeptide(L)' 'MTSPDPRSRRERLVALFVLGVAVVLVLSTPTWFGSDRAGVGTAQLVAGVVLAGVGAFLLRRARPR' A
#
# COMPACT_ATOMS: atom_id res chain seq x y z
N MET A 1 30.94 9.97 6.34
CA MET A 1 29.70 9.99 5.53
C MET A 1 29.34 8.54 5.22
N THR A 2 28.50 7.93 6.03
CA THR A 2 28.07 6.54 5.85
C THR A 2 27.15 6.48 4.64
N SER A 3 27.60 5.85 3.56
CA SER A 3 26.77 5.65 2.37
C SER A 3 25.53 4.84 2.78
N PRO A 4 24.30 5.26 2.42
CA PRO A 4 23.12 4.49 2.78
C PRO A 4 23.22 3.10 2.15
N ASP A 5 23.36 2.09 3.02
CA ASP A 5 23.58 0.71 2.61
C ASP A 5 22.43 0.26 1.69
N PRO A 6 22.73 -0.28 0.49
CA PRO A 6 21.70 -0.72 -0.45
C PRO A 6 20.76 -1.77 0.15
N ARG A 7 21.20 -2.49 1.19
CA ARG A 7 20.39 -3.46 1.95
C ARG A 7 19.27 -2.79 2.75
N SER A 8 19.53 -1.64 3.40
CA SER A 8 18.52 -0.86 4.14
C SER A 8 17.43 -0.29 3.22
N ARG A 9 17.77 0.03 1.97
CA ARG A 9 16.76 0.45 0.98
C ARG A 9 15.83 -0.70 0.60
N ARG A 10 16.37 -1.91 0.49
CA ARG A 10 15.63 -3.12 0.11
C ARG A 10 14.67 -3.54 1.23
N GLU A 11 15.13 -3.55 2.47
CA GLU A 11 14.27 -3.80 3.65
C GLU A 11 13.11 -2.82 3.73
N ARG A 12 13.38 -1.52 3.53
CA ARG A 12 12.34 -0.49 3.55
C ARG A 12 11.29 -0.71 2.46
N LEU A 13 11.67 -1.23 1.29
CA LEU A 13 10.72 -1.56 0.22
C LEU A 13 9.90 -2.81 0.51
N VAL A 14 10.52 -3.84 1.07
CA VAL A 14 9.83 -5.07 1.49
C VAL A 14 8.85 -4.75 2.62
N ALA A 15 9.24 -3.94 3.60
CA ALA A 15 8.36 -3.51 4.67
C ALA A 15 7.13 -2.74 4.15
N LEU A 16 7.30 -1.86 3.16
CA LEU A 16 6.17 -1.16 2.53
C LEU A 16 5.27 -2.09 1.73
N PHE A 17 5.86 -3.07 1.03
CA PHE A 17 5.10 -4.05 0.27
C PHE A 17 4.24 -4.90 1.20
N VAL A 18 4.84 -5.44 2.27
CA VAL A 18 4.11 -6.23 3.28
C VAL A 18 3.03 -5.39 3.95
N LEU A 19 3.33 -4.13 4.27
CA LEU A 19 2.34 -3.19 4.83
C LEU A 19 1.17 -2.97 3.86
N GLY A 20 1.45 -2.82 2.56
CA GLY A 20 0.43 -2.72 1.52
C GLY A 20 -0.45 -3.98 1.41
N VAL A 21 0.17 -5.16 1.42
CA VAL A 21 -0.55 -6.45 1.40
C VAL A 21 -1.44 -6.60 2.64
N ALA A 22 -0.92 -6.28 3.83
CA ALA A 22 -1.69 -6.32 5.07
C ALA A 22 -2.92 -5.39 5.00
N VAL A 23 -2.74 -4.18 4.47
CA VAL A 23 -3.83 -3.22 4.28
C VAL A 23 -4.90 -3.77 3.32
N VAL A 24 -4.49 -4.36 2.18
CA VAL A 24 -5.44 -5.00 1.24
C VAL A 24 -6.19 -6.15 1.92
N LEU A 25 -5.50 -6.98 2.69
CA LEU A 25 -6.09 -8.14 3.37
C LEU A 25 -7.14 -7.72 4.41
N VAL A 26 -6.82 -6.70 5.21
CA VAL A 26 -7.73 -6.11 6.19
C VAL A 26 -8.94 -5.49 5.50
N LEU A 27 -8.73 -4.76 4.39
CA LEU A 27 -9.80 -4.12 3.64
C LEU A 27 -10.64 -5.11 2.81
N SER A 28 -10.13 -6.31 2.54
CA SER A 28 -10.86 -7.39 1.86
C SER A 28 -11.64 -8.30 2.81
N THR A 29 -11.39 -8.22 4.11
CA THR A 29 -12.13 -8.98 5.14
C THR A 29 -13.64 -8.62 5.23
N PRO A 30 -14.09 -7.36 5.04
CA PRO A 30 -15.50 -6.98 5.22
C PRO A 30 -16.43 -7.45 4.09
N THR A 31 -15.91 -7.88 2.93
CA THR A 31 -16.74 -8.17 1.75
C THR A 31 -17.55 -9.45 1.84
N TRP A 32 -17.32 -10.27 2.86
CA TRP A 32 -18.00 -11.56 3.04
C TRP A 32 -19.29 -11.47 3.86
N PHE A 33 -19.57 -10.36 4.55
CA PHE A 33 -20.56 -10.37 5.65
C PHE A 33 -21.74 -9.39 5.64
N GLY A 34 -21.90 -8.46 4.70
CA GLY A 34 -23.19 -7.75 4.68
C GLY A 34 -23.38 -6.57 3.74
N SER A 35 -24.52 -6.63 3.05
CA SER A 35 -25.33 -5.48 2.61
C SER A 35 -24.88 -4.74 1.36
N ASP A 36 -25.67 -4.93 0.29
CA ASP A 36 -25.67 -4.42 -1.09
C ASP A 36 -25.28 -2.95 -1.38
N ARG A 37 -24.95 -2.12 -0.39
CA ARG A 37 -24.50 -0.72 -0.59
C ARG A 37 -23.24 -0.34 0.17
N ALA A 38 -22.94 -1.00 1.28
CA ALA A 38 -21.71 -0.75 2.04
C ALA A 38 -20.47 -1.15 1.22
N GLY A 39 -20.58 -2.21 0.40
CA GLY A 39 -19.48 -2.72 -0.42
C GLY A 39 -18.91 -1.72 -1.42
N VAL A 40 -19.73 -0.84 -2.02
CA VAL A 40 -19.26 0.13 -3.01
C VAL A 40 -18.41 1.22 -2.35
N GLY A 41 -18.87 1.75 -1.21
CA GLY A 41 -18.11 2.73 -0.43
C GLY A 41 -16.78 2.15 0.08
N THR A 42 -16.82 0.90 0.57
CA THR A 42 -15.61 0.19 0.99
C THR A 42 -14.66 -0.03 -0.17
N ALA A 43 -15.13 -0.54 -1.31
CA ALA A 43 -14.31 -0.76 -2.51
C ALA A 43 -13.65 0.53 -3.00
N GLN A 44 -14.37 1.66 -2.95
CA GLN A 44 -13.83 2.96 -3.33
C GLN A 44 -12.74 3.44 -2.35
N LEU A 45 -12.91 3.19 -1.06
CA LEU A 45 -11.88 3.42 -0.04
C LEU A 45 -10.64 2.56 -0.29
N VAL A 46 -10.80 1.26 -0.59
CA VAL A 46 -9.69 0.36 -0.94
C VAL A 46 -8.96 0.85 -2.19
N ALA A 47 -9.70 1.18 -3.24
CA ALA A 47 -9.14 1.68 -4.49
C ALA A 47 -8.33 2.96 -4.27
N GLY A 48 -8.85 3.89 -3.45
CA GLY A 48 -8.15 5.12 -3.06
C GLY A 48 -6.85 4.85 -2.31
N VAL A 49 -6.86 3.91 -1.35
CA VAL A 49 -5.66 3.51 -0.59
C VAL A 49 -4.61 2.87 -1.51
N VAL A 50 -5.04 2.00 -2.44
CA VAL A 50 -4.15 1.38 -3.43
C VAL A 50 -3.53 2.44 -4.35
N LEU A 51 -4.34 3.35 -4.89
CA LEU A 51 -3.88 4.46 -5.74
C LEU A 51 -2.89 5.36 -5.02
N ALA A 52 -3.18 5.73 -3.76
CA ALA A 52 -2.27 6.52 -2.94
C ALA A 52 -0.95 5.78 -2.66
N GLY A 53 -1.00 4.48 -2.38
CA GLY A 53 0.18 3.64 -2.21
C GLY A 53 1.05 3.56 -3.46
N VAL A 54 0.42 3.35 -4.62
CA VAL A 54 1.10 3.34 -5.93
C VAL A 54 1.71 4.71 -6.23
N GLY A 55 0.97 5.81 -6.02
CA GLY A 55 1.48 7.16 -6.20
C GLY A 55 2.68 7.46 -5.31
N ALA A 56 2.61 7.09 -4.03
CA ALA A 56 3.72 7.25 -3.10
C ALA A 56 4.94 6.39 -3.48
N PHE A 57 4.72 5.16 -3.97
CA PHE A 57 5.78 4.29 -4.47
C PHE A 57 6.45 4.87 -5.72
N LEU A 58 5.65 5.32 -6.69
CA LEU A 58 6.14 5.96 -7.90
C LEU A 58 6.91 7.24 -7.58
N LEU A 59 6.44 8.05 -6.63
CA LEU A 59 7.14 9.24 -6.15
C LEU A 59 8.49 8.90 -5.50
N ARG A 60 8.54 7.85 -4.69
CA ARG A 60 9.79 7.34 -4.09
C ARG A 60 10.76 6.81 -5.13
N ARG A 61 10.25 6.22 -6.21
CA ARG A 61 11.04 5.75 -7.35
C ARG A 61 11.55 6.92 -8.19
N ALA A 62 10.71 7.93 -8.39
CA ALA A 62 10.98 9.05 -9.28
C ALA A 62 11.99 10.06 -8.72
N ARG A 63 12.19 10.12 -7.39
CA ARG A 63 13.27 10.91 -6.80
C ARG A 63 14.63 10.36 -7.26
N PRO A 64 15.38 11.07 -8.12
CA PRO A 64 16.78 10.78 -8.36
C PRO A 64 17.53 11.03 -7.05
N ARG A 65 18.58 10.25 -6.80
CA ARG A 65 19.41 10.37 -5.59
C ARG A 65 20.04 11.74 -5.48
#